data_AF-A0A924XN59-F1
#
_entry.id   AF-A0A924XN59-F1
#
_cell.length_a   1.000
_cell.length_b   1.000
_cell.length_c   1.000
_cell.angle_alpha   90.00
_cell.angle_beta   90.00
_cell.angle_gamma   90.00
#
_symmetry.space_group_name_H-M   'P 1'
#
loop_
_entity.id
_entity.type
_entity.pdbx_description
1 polymer ?
#
loop_
_entity_poly.entity_id
_entity_poly.type
_entity_poly.pdbx_seq_one_letter_code
_entity_poly.pdbx_strand_id
1 'polypeptide(L)'
;LLQIESGDHRAALATLAASDAPDLPGNAMEQRTLAAARAQAGLGDAKAATALLVTLGTAAADELRATLLHAAGDWTGAVAALSDLAAKALPPEGLLTEPMQDIVLRQATSAVQANDVALLADLRRRHATRLSGTRAELFRLLTADQLRSPADLPRAASELALARLVPNGPAGRGSVMK
;
A
#
# COMPACT_ATOMS: atom_id res chain seq x y z
N LEU A 1 -0.52 -25.09 -12.00
CA LEU A 1 -0.37 -23.64 -12.27
C LEU A 1 0.85 -23.07 -11.52
N LEU A 2 0.92 -23.16 -10.19
CA LEU A 2 2.08 -22.68 -9.39
C LEU A 2 3.46 -23.21 -9.81
N GLN A 3 3.55 -24.47 -10.27
CA GLN A 3 4.81 -25.05 -10.74
C GLN A 3 5.33 -24.43 -12.05
N ILE A 4 4.43 -23.96 -12.92
CA ILE A 4 4.79 -23.32 -14.19
C ILE A 4 5.36 -21.93 -13.89
N GLU A 5 4.65 -21.12 -13.11
CA GLU A 5 5.12 -19.79 -12.69
C GLU A 5 6.45 -19.87 -11.94
N SER A 6 6.61 -20.82 -11.02
CA SER A 6 7.90 -21.05 -10.34
C SER A 6 9.02 -21.47 -11.29
N GLY A 7 8.70 -22.24 -12.33
CA GLY A 7 9.63 -22.63 -13.38
C GLY A 7 10.10 -21.41 -14.19
N ASP A 8 9.17 -20.54 -14.55
CA ASP A 8 9.42 -19.32 -15.31
C ASP A 8 10.28 -18.32 -14.51
N HIS A 9 10.03 -18.16 -13.21
CA HIS A 9 10.86 -17.32 -12.34
C HIS A 9 12.30 -17.83 -12.21
N ARG A 10 12.49 -19.15 -12.09
CA ARG A 10 13.84 -19.75 -12.05
C ARG A 10 14.57 -19.60 -13.39
N ALA A 11 13.87 -19.78 -14.50
CA ALA A 11 14.41 -19.55 -15.84
C ALA A 11 14.79 -18.08 -16.08
N ALA A 12 13.99 -17.14 -15.56
CA ALA A 12 14.30 -15.72 -15.60
C ALA A 12 15.59 -15.39 -14.84
N LEU A 13 15.76 -15.91 -13.62
CA LEU A 13 16.99 -15.70 -12.85
C LEU A 13 18.22 -16.30 -13.55
N ALA A 14 18.10 -17.48 -14.17
CA ALA A 14 19.19 -18.09 -14.93
C ALA A 14 19.56 -17.26 -16.17
N THR A 15 18.56 -16.77 -16.91
CA THR A 15 18.77 -15.87 -18.06
C THR A 15 19.42 -14.56 -17.65
N LEU A 16 19.02 -14.00 -16.51
CA LEU A 16 19.69 -12.84 -15.93
C LEU A 16 21.14 -13.21 -15.63
N ALA A 17 21.43 -14.23 -14.82
CA ALA A 17 22.80 -14.62 -14.49
C ALA A 17 23.70 -14.85 -15.73
N ALA A 18 23.18 -15.44 -16.80
CA ALA A 18 23.91 -15.67 -18.05
C ALA A 18 24.18 -14.39 -18.88
N SER A 19 23.40 -13.33 -18.66
CA SER A 19 23.55 -12.02 -19.32
C SER A 19 24.28 -11.00 -18.45
N ASP A 20 24.99 -11.45 -17.40
CA ASP A 20 25.78 -10.56 -16.56
C ASP A 20 26.98 -10.02 -17.33
N ALA A 21 27.16 -8.70 -17.29
CA ALA A 21 28.31 -8.03 -17.88
C ALA A 21 28.84 -6.98 -16.90
N PRO A 22 30.17 -6.91 -16.67
CA PRO A 22 30.77 -6.11 -15.60
C PRO A 22 30.58 -4.59 -15.78
N ASP A 23 30.26 -4.11 -16.98
CA ASP A 23 30.16 -2.67 -17.31
C ASP A 23 28.77 -2.27 -17.84
N LEU A 24 27.70 -2.86 -17.28
CA LEU A 24 26.35 -2.45 -17.64
C LEU A 24 26.08 -0.98 -17.24
N PRO A 25 25.49 -0.16 -18.14
CA PRO A 25 25.00 1.17 -17.79
C PRO A 25 24.08 1.13 -16.57
N GLY A 26 24.10 2.19 -15.74
CA GLY A 26 23.38 2.19 -14.46
C GLY A 26 21.88 1.92 -14.57
N ASN A 27 21.22 2.39 -15.63
CA ASN A 27 19.81 2.10 -15.91
C ASN A 27 19.56 0.62 -16.26
N ALA A 28 20.48 -0.02 -16.98
CA ALA A 28 20.40 -1.46 -17.28
C ALA A 28 20.63 -2.30 -16.03
N MET A 29 21.56 -1.88 -15.15
CA MET A 29 21.78 -2.53 -13.86
C MET A 29 20.56 -2.42 -12.93
N GLU A 30 19.90 -1.26 -12.89
CA GLU A 30 18.66 -1.06 -12.15
C GLU A 30 17.56 -1.99 -12.68
N GLN A 31 17.29 -1.99 -13.99
CA GLN A 31 16.27 -2.85 -14.61
C GLN A 31 16.50 -4.33 -14.33
N ARG A 32 17.77 -4.77 -14.44
CA ARG A 32 18.20 -6.13 -14.12
C ARG A 32 17.92 -6.50 -12.67
N THR A 33 18.25 -5.61 -11.73
CA THR A 33 18.04 -5.84 -10.30
C THR A 33 16.54 -5.86 -9.95
N LEU A 34 15.73 -4.98 -10.55
CA LEU A 34 14.27 -5.00 -10.42
C LEU A 34 13.67 -6.31 -10.95
N ALA A 35 14.17 -6.82 -12.09
CA ALA A 35 13.73 -8.10 -12.64
C ALA A 35 14.11 -9.27 -11.74
N ALA A 36 15.35 -9.28 -11.23
CA ALA A 36 15.82 -10.29 -10.29
C ALA A 36 14.96 -10.31 -9.01
N ALA A 37 14.65 -9.15 -8.43
CA ALA A 37 13.80 -9.05 -7.25
C ALA A 37 12.38 -9.59 -7.50
N ARG A 38 11.76 -9.29 -8.65
CA ARG A 38 10.45 -9.86 -9.01
C ARG A 38 10.48 -11.38 -9.13
N ALA A 39 11.52 -11.93 -9.75
CA ALA A 39 11.68 -13.37 -9.90
C ALA A 39 11.90 -14.05 -8.55
N GLN A 40 12.71 -13.47 -7.65
CA GLN A 40 12.89 -13.98 -6.28
C GLN A 40 11.58 -13.98 -5.50
N ALA A 41 10.81 -12.89 -5.57
CA ALA A 41 9.51 -12.80 -4.92
C ALA A 41 8.52 -13.84 -5.48
N GLY A 42 8.53 -14.07 -6.80
CA GLY A 42 7.71 -15.11 -7.45
C GLY A 42 8.08 -16.54 -7.03
N LEU A 43 9.29 -16.76 -6.54
CA LEU A 43 9.73 -18.03 -5.92
C LEU A 43 9.36 -18.12 -4.43
N GLY A 44 8.68 -17.11 -3.87
CA GLY A 44 8.32 -17.02 -2.46
C GLY A 44 9.39 -16.39 -1.57
N ASP A 45 10.53 -15.94 -2.12
CA ASP A 45 11.61 -15.31 -1.35
C ASP A 45 11.48 -13.78 -1.36
N ALA A 46 10.42 -13.28 -0.71
CA ALA A 46 10.19 -11.84 -0.56
C ALA A 46 11.32 -11.14 0.22
N LYS A 47 12.02 -11.87 1.11
CA LYS A 47 13.11 -11.33 1.92
C LYS A 47 14.36 -11.06 1.06
N ALA A 48 14.79 -12.03 0.25
CA ALA A 48 15.88 -11.82 -0.69
C ALA A 48 15.53 -10.75 -1.74
N ALA A 49 14.29 -10.78 -2.25
CA ALA A 49 13.81 -9.79 -3.20
C ALA A 49 13.93 -8.36 -2.65
N THR A 50 13.44 -8.13 -1.43
CA THR A 50 13.45 -6.79 -0.81
C THR A 50 14.87 -6.33 -0.43
N ALA A 51 15.76 -7.23 -0.04
CA ALA A 51 17.16 -6.91 0.23
C ALA A 51 17.91 -6.37 -1.01
N LEU A 52 17.66 -6.97 -2.19
CA LEU A 52 18.22 -6.48 -3.47
C LEU A 52 17.74 -5.07 -3.83
N LEU A 53 16.52 -4.71 -3.42
CA LEU A 53 15.92 -3.42 -3.74
C LEU A 53 16.45 -2.29 -2.85
N VAL A 54 16.73 -2.58 -1.58
CA VAL A 54 17.31 -1.60 -0.65
C VAL A 54 18.64 -1.05 -1.18
N THR A 55 19.48 -1.90 -1.78
CA THR A 55 20.79 -1.48 -2.29
C THR A 55 20.72 -0.57 -3.51
N LEU A 56 19.63 -0.59 -4.28
CA LEU A 56 19.46 0.31 -5.42
C LEU A 56 19.17 1.75 -4.99
N GLY A 57 18.36 1.93 -3.94
CA GLY A 57 18.01 3.26 -3.42
C GLY A 57 17.27 4.16 -4.42
N THR A 58 16.66 3.60 -5.47
CA THR A 58 15.89 4.36 -6.47
C THR A 58 14.40 4.38 -6.13
N ALA A 59 13.66 5.34 -6.66
CA ALA A 59 12.20 5.39 -6.48
C ALA A 59 11.50 4.14 -7.05
N ALA A 60 11.97 3.61 -8.18
CA ALA A 60 11.41 2.37 -8.73
C ALA A 60 11.68 1.15 -7.83
N ALA A 61 12.83 1.10 -7.17
CA ALA A 61 13.16 0.06 -6.21
C ALA A 61 12.28 0.15 -4.96
N ASP A 62 12.06 1.36 -4.43
CA ASP A 62 11.20 1.58 -3.27
C ASP A 62 9.72 1.25 -3.56
N GLU A 63 9.23 1.59 -4.75
CA GLU A 63 7.88 1.23 -5.20
C GLU A 63 7.69 -0.29 -5.27
N LEU A 64 8.65 -1.00 -5.88
CA LEU A 64 8.59 -2.46 -5.94
C LEU A 64 8.71 -3.06 -4.53
N ARG A 65 9.60 -2.54 -3.70
CA ARG A 65 9.79 -3.00 -2.32
C ARG A 65 8.51 -2.85 -1.49
N ALA A 66 7.86 -1.70 -1.58
CA ALA A 66 6.55 -1.46 -0.94
C ALA A 66 5.50 -2.46 -1.41
N THR A 67 5.43 -2.72 -2.71
CA THR A 67 4.47 -3.69 -3.29
C THR A 67 4.71 -5.11 -2.78
N LEU A 68 5.96 -5.56 -2.74
CA LEU A 68 6.32 -6.90 -2.27
C LEU A 68 6.04 -7.08 -0.77
N LEU A 69 6.37 -6.07 0.04
CA LEU A 69 6.13 -6.10 1.49
C LEU A 69 4.64 -6.08 1.82
N HIS A 70 3.86 -5.27 1.09
CA HIS A 70 2.41 -5.25 1.21
C HIS A 70 1.78 -6.60 0.82
N ALA A 71 2.27 -7.26 -0.23
CA ALA A 71 1.80 -8.60 -0.62
C ALA A 71 2.18 -9.67 0.41
N ALA A 72 3.32 -9.52 1.09
CA ALA A 72 3.78 -10.41 2.15
C ALA A 72 3.08 -10.15 3.51
N GLY A 73 2.26 -9.10 3.62
CA GLY A 73 1.64 -8.68 4.89
C GLY A 73 2.61 -8.03 5.88
N ASP A 74 3.82 -7.66 5.43
CA ASP A 74 4.77 -6.89 6.21
C ASP A 74 4.43 -5.39 6.13
N TRP A 75 3.43 -5.00 6.91
CA TRP A 75 2.89 -3.64 6.91
C TRP A 75 3.91 -2.59 7.36
N THR A 76 4.75 -2.92 8.36
CA THR A 76 5.80 -2.03 8.86
C THR A 76 6.89 -1.85 7.81
N GLY A 77 7.32 -2.93 7.14
CA GLY A 77 8.24 -2.85 6.03
C GLY A 77 7.68 -2.04 4.86
N ALA A 78 6.40 -2.24 4.52
CA ALA A 78 5.73 -1.49 3.46
C ALA A 78 5.68 0.02 3.78
N VAL A 79 5.37 0.40 5.02
CA VAL A 79 5.45 1.79 5.49
C VAL A 79 6.85 2.39 5.30
N ALA A 80 7.89 1.65 5.66
CA ALA A 80 9.28 2.13 5.50
C ALA A 80 9.62 2.38 4.03
N ALA A 81 9.31 1.42 3.14
CA ALA A 81 9.54 1.56 1.71
C ALA A 81 8.72 2.71 1.08
N LEU A 82 7.46 2.88 1.48
CA LEU A 82 6.63 3.99 1.02
C LEU A 82 7.11 5.34 1.54
N SER A 83 7.71 5.39 2.73
CA SER A 83 8.31 6.62 3.26
C SER A 83 9.56 7.02 2.46
N ASP A 84 10.40 6.04 2.12
CA ASP A 84 11.58 6.24 1.27
C ASP A 84 11.20 6.67 -0.15
N LEU A 85 10.14 6.09 -0.71
CA LEU A 85 9.57 6.51 -1.99
C LEU A 85 9.01 7.93 -1.91
N ALA A 86 8.22 8.23 -0.87
CA ALA A 86 7.59 9.53 -0.72
C ALA A 86 8.64 10.64 -0.60
N ALA A 87 9.75 10.40 0.11
CA ALA A 87 10.86 11.34 0.22
C ALA A 87 11.51 11.69 -1.14
N LYS A 88 11.43 10.79 -2.12
CA LYS A 88 11.97 10.98 -3.48
C LYS A 88 10.94 11.56 -4.46
N ALA A 89 9.68 11.18 -4.30
CA ALA A 89 8.64 11.44 -5.29
C ALA A 89 7.75 12.65 -4.96
N LEU A 90 7.54 12.98 -3.68
CA LEU A 90 6.64 14.07 -3.32
C LEU A 90 7.37 15.42 -3.34
N PRO A 91 6.79 16.45 -3.95
CA PRO A 91 7.31 17.80 -3.81
C PRO A 91 7.18 18.26 -2.35
N PRO A 92 8.02 19.21 -1.89
CA PRO A 92 7.96 19.72 -0.52
C PRO A 92 6.62 20.41 -0.22
N GLU A 93 6.06 21.11 -1.21
CA GLU A 93 4.83 21.89 -1.07
C GLU A 93 3.90 21.69 -2.29
N GLY A 94 2.71 22.30 -2.22
CA GLY A 94 1.72 22.25 -3.29
C GLY A 94 0.85 20.99 -3.28
N LEU A 95 -0.15 21.00 -4.16
CA LEU A 95 -1.07 19.89 -4.35
C LEU A 95 -0.35 18.69 -4.95
N LEU A 96 -0.72 17.50 -4.48
CA LEU A 96 -0.19 16.25 -4.98
C LEU A 96 -0.93 15.82 -6.26
N THR A 97 -0.19 15.35 -7.26
CA THR A 97 -0.78 14.67 -8.42
C THR A 97 -1.37 13.33 -8.00
N GLU A 98 -2.25 12.75 -8.80
CA GLU A 98 -2.88 11.46 -8.44
C GLU A 98 -1.88 10.34 -8.11
N PRO A 99 -0.78 10.13 -8.87
CA PRO A 99 0.22 9.13 -8.50
C PRO A 99 0.87 9.40 -7.14
N MET A 100 1.08 10.67 -6.79
CA MET A 100 1.65 11.05 -5.49
C MET A 100 0.64 10.86 -4.35
N GLN A 101 -0.65 11.11 -4.62
CA GLN A 101 -1.72 10.84 -3.65
C GLN A 101 -1.87 9.34 -3.37
N ASP A 102 -1.68 8.48 -4.38
CA ASP A 102 -1.69 7.02 -4.22
C ASP A 102 -0.57 6.53 -3.28
N ILE A 103 0.62 7.13 -3.36
CA ILE A 103 1.73 6.81 -2.43
C ILE A 103 1.31 7.11 -0.99
N VAL A 104 0.75 8.30 -0.74
CA VAL A 104 0.29 8.72 0.60
C VAL A 104 -0.85 7.83 1.10
N LEU A 105 -1.79 7.47 0.22
CA LEU A 105 -2.92 6.62 0.58
C LEU A 105 -2.45 5.20 0.94
N ARG A 106 -1.53 4.62 0.16
CA ARG A 106 -0.92 3.31 0.49
C ARG A 106 -0.13 3.36 1.79
N GLN A 107 0.52 4.48 2.09
CA GLN A 107 1.24 4.66 3.36
C GLN A 107 0.26 4.71 4.53
N ALA A 108 -0.85 5.43 4.40
CA ALA A 108 -1.91 5.46 5.41
C ALA A 108 -2.56 4.08 5.59
N THR A 109 -2.89 3.38 4.52
CA THR A 109 -3.45 2.01 4.60
C THR A 109 -2.48 1.06 5.31
N SER A 110 -1.19 1.08 4.95
CA SER A 110 -0.18 0.23 5.59
C SER A 110 0.00 0.60 7.07
N ALA A 111 -0.07 1.89 7.42
CA ALA A 111 -0.02 2.35 8.80
C ALA A 111 -1.24 1.91 9.62
N VAL A 112 -2.45 1.90 9.04
CA VAL A 112 -3.65 1.33 9.67
C VAL A 112 -3.43 -0.15 9.98
N GLN A 113 -2.95 -0.93 9.00
CA GLN A 113 -2.71 -2.36 9.18
C GLN A 113 -1.61 -2.66 10.21
N ALA A 114 -0.61 -1.78 10.30
CA ALA A 114 0.44 -1.86 11.31
C ALA A 114 0.02 -1.32 12.70
N ASN A 115 -1.20 -0.77 12.85
CA ASN A 115 -1.65 -0.03 14.05
C ASN A 115 -0.72 1.15 14.43
N ASP A 116 -0.07 1.79 13.45
CA ASP A 116 0.84 2.92 13.67
C ASP A 116 0.06 4.25 13.74
N VAL A 117 -0.53 4.49 14.91
CA VAL A 117 -1.32 5.68 15.22
C VAL A 117 -0.50 6.96 15.10
N ALA A 118 0.78 6.92 15.48
CA ALA A 118 1.67 8.06 15.44
C ALA A 118 1.93 8.50 14.00
N LEU A 119 2.21 7.54 13.11
CA LEU A 119 2.37 7.80 11.69
C LEU A 119 1.07 8.30 11.05
N LEU A 120 -0.09 7.74 11.38
CA LEU A 120 -1.37 8.23 10.85
C LEU A 120 -1.65 9.68 11.24
N ALA A 121 -1.32 10.07 12.47
CA ALA A 121 -1.42 11.45 12.91
C ALA A 121 -0.45 12.36 12.13
N ASP A 122 0.79 11.89 11.92
CA ASP A 122 1.80 12.63 11.17
C ASP A 122 1.45 12.82 9.69
N LEU A 123 1.00 11.75 9.02
CA LEU A 123 0.52 11.80 7.65
C LEU A 123 -0.62 12.80 7.51
N ARG A 124 -1.59 12.78 8.44
CA ARG A 124 -2.70 13.73 8.43
C ARG A 124 -2.21 15.17 8.50
N ARG A 125 -1.30 15.48 9.43
CA ARG A 125 -0.73 16.84 9.56
C ARG A 125 -0.03 17.29 8.29
N ARG A 126 0.76 16.41 7.65
CA ARG A 126 1.56 16.78 6.48
C ARG A 126 0.77 16.89 5.19
N HIS A 127 -0.23 16.04 4.99
CA HIS A 127 -0.82 15.83 3.66
C HIS A 127 -2.32 16.13 3.54
N ALA A 128 -3.06 16.31 4.64
CA ALA A 128 -4.53 16.44 4.58
C ALA A 128 -5.02 17.56 3.65
N THR A 129 -4.28 18.67 3.53
CA THR A 129 -4.61 19.81 2.65
C THR A 129 -4.01 19.71 1.25
N ARG A 130 -3.20 18.67 0.99
CA ARG A 130 -2.47 18.48 -0.27
C ARG A 130 -3.12 17.46 -1.19
N LEU A 131 -4.02 16.63 -0.66
CA LEU A 131 -4.83 15.68 -1.43
C LEU A 131 -6.11 16.36 -1.95
N SER A 132 -6.71 15.80 -3.00
CA SER A 132 -7.95 16.30 -3.60
C SER A 132 -8.89 15.17 -4.01
N GLY A 133 -10.17 15.51 -4.22
CA GLY A 133 -11.20 14.58 -4.67
C GLY A 133 -11.43 13.37 -3.75
N THR A 134 -11.79 12.23 -4.32
CA THR A 134 -12.10 10.98 -3.60
C THR A 134 -10.94 10.48 -2.73
N ARG A 135 -9.69 10.69 -3.15
CA ARG A 135 -8.50 10.27 -2.38
C ARG A 135 -8.36 11.07 -1.09
N ALA A 136 -8.67 12.36 -1.11
CA ALA A 136 -8.71 13.19 0.09
C ALA A 136 -9.79 12.72 1.08
N GLU A 137 -10.94 12.27 0.59
CA GLU A 137 -12.01 11.71 1.42
C GLU A 137 -11.60 10.40 2.09
N LEU A 138 -11.06 9.44 1.32
CA LEU A 138 -10.56 8.17 1.84
C LEU A 138 -9.43 8.38 2.85
N PHE A 139 -8.49 9.27 2.55
CA PHE A 139 -7.40 9.59 3.45
C PHE A 139 -7.90 10.21 4.77
N ARG A 140 -8.88 11.12 4.70
CA ARG A 140 -9.52 11.67 5.92
C ARG A 140 -10.19 10.59 6.74
N LEU A 141 -10.84 9.61 6.11
CA LEU A 141 -11.45 8.48 6.82
C LEU A 141 -10.40 7.60 7.50
N LEU A 142 -9.34 7.19 6.78
CA LEU A 142 -8.26 6.35 7.31
C LEU A 142 -7.48 7.02 8.44
N THR A 143 -7.39 8.35 8.40
CA THR A 143 -6.66 9.14 9.40
C THR A 143 -7.57 9.84 10.41
N ALA A 144 -8.86 9.52 10.47
CA ALA A 144 -9.75 10.06 11.49
C ALA A 144 -9.36 9.54 12.88
N ASP A 145 -9.51 10.36 13.92
CA ASP A 145 -9.20 9.97 15.30
C ASP A 145 -10.26 9.00 15.89
N GLN A 146 -11.47 8.96 15.33
CA GLN A 146 -12.59 8.17 15.86
C GLN A 146 -12.51 6.66 15.62
N LEU A 147 -11.55 6.18 14.82
CA LEU A 147 -11.29 4.74 14.64
C LEU A 147 -10.27 4.19 15.67
N ARG A 148 -9.83 5.00 16.64
CA ARG A 148 -8.57 4.77 17.37
C ARG A 148 -8.70 4.52 18.88
N SER A 149 -9.85 4.03 19.37
CA SER A 149 -9.87 3.36 20.67
C SER A 149 -10.19 1.88 20.47
N PRO A 150 -9.36 0.93 20.97
CA PRO A 150 -9.76 -0.48 21.03
C PRO A 150 -11.04 -0.69 21.85
N ALA A 151 -11.45 0.29 22.68
CA ALA A 151 -12.75 0.30 23.35
C ALA A 151 -13.93 0.68 22.43
N ASP A 152 -13.68 1.32 21.28
CA ASP A 152 -14.70 1.76 20.34
C ASP A 152 -14.97 0.70 19.24
N LEU A 153 -14.10 -0.29 19.06
CA LEU A 153 -14.32 -1.38 18.09
C LEU A 153 -15.55 -2.24 18.41
N PRO A 154 -15.79 -2.67 19.67
CA PRO A 154 -17.01 -3.39 20.03
C PRO A 154 -18.27 -2.52 19.90
N ARG A 155 -18.14 -1.21 20.17
CA ARG A 155 -19.22 -0.23 20.03
C ARG A 155 -19.60 -0.03 18.56
N ALA A 156 -18.62 0.21 17.70
CA ALA A 156 -18.82 0.35 16.25
C ALA A 156 -19.41 -0.93 15.63
N ALA A 157 -18.97 -2.12 16.08
CA ALA A 157 -19.54 -3.39 15.66
C ALA A 157 -21.00 -3.56 16.12
N SER A 158 -21.33 -3.09 17.34
CA SER A 158 -22.69 -3.12 17.88
C SER A 158 -23.62 -2.15 17.16
N GLU A 159 -23.14 -0.95 16.81
CA GLU A 159 -23.90 0.03 16.03
C GLU A 159 -24.18 -0.45 14.60
N LEU A 160 -23.21 -1.10 13.95
CA LEU A 160 -23.41 -1.76 12.65
C LEU A 160 -24.39 -2.93 12.72
N ALA A 161 -24.36 -3.72 13.80
CA ALA A 161 -25.32 -4.80 14.03
C ALA A 161 -26.74 -4.25 14.24
N LEU A 162 -26.89 -3.18 15.01
CA LEU A 162 -28.18 -2.50 15.22
C LEU A 162 -28.71 -1.86 13.94
N ALA A 163 -27.86 -1.18 13.16
CA ALA A 163 -28.24 -0.59 11.88
C ALA A 163 -28.71 -1.65 10.85
N ARG A 164 -28.13 -2.86 10.89
CA ARG A 164 -28.56 -4.01 10.06
C ARG A 164 -29.85 -4.66 10.54
N LEU A 165 -30.20 -4.47 11.81
CA LEU A 165 -31.46 -4.94 12.40
C LEU A 165 -32.62 -3.97 12.20
N VAL A 166 -32.36 -2.75 11.72
CA VAL A 166 -33.42 -1.85 11.25
C VAL A 166 -33.91 -2.39 9.91
N PRO A 167 -35.11 -3.01 9.85
CA PRO A 167 -35.69 -3.35 8.58
C PRO A 167 -36.02 -2.03 7.88
N ASN A 168 -35.61 -1.86 6.63
CA ASN A 168 -36.26 -0.91 5.74
C ASN A 168 -37.72 -1.36 5.58
N GLY A 169 -38.56 -0.96 6.52
CA GLY A 169 -40.00 -1.05 6.42
C GLY A 169 -40.51 0.23 5.77
N PRO A 170 -40.93 0.21 4.49
CA PRO A 170 -41.62 1.34 3.91
C PRO A 170 -42.90 1.61 4.71
N ALA A 171 -43.19 2.89 4.90
CA ALA A 171 -44.51 3.38 5.28
C ALA A 171 -45.54 2.95 4.22
N GLY A 172 -45.98 1.70 4.28
CA GLY A 172 -47.14 1.17 3.60
C GLY A 172 -48.31 1.20 4.57
N ARG A 173 -49.01 2.32 4.65
CA ARG A 173 -50.41 2.36 5.08
C ARG A 173 -51.20 3.20 4.09
N GLY A 174 -51.66 2.54 3.04
CA GLY A 174 -52.84 3.00 2.30
C GLY A 174 -54.10 2.41 2.94
N SER A 175 -55.18 3.22 2.90
CA SER A 175 -56.61 2.83 2.93
C SER A 175 -57.21 2.49 4.32
N VAL A 176 -58.44 2.84 4.73
CA VAL A 176 -59.71 3.19 4.06
C VAL A 176 -60.68 3.94 5.05
N MET A 177 -61.51 4.85 4.53
CA MET A 177 -62.85 5.34 4.93
C MET A 177 -63.35 5.28 6.39
N LYS A 178 -63.79 6.44 6.90
CA LYS A 178 -65.23 6.77 7.04
C LYS A 178 -65.42 8.28 6.97
#